data_AF-A0A6U2NNA4-F1
#
_entry.id   AF-A0A6U2NNA4-F1
#
_cell.length_a   1.000
_cell.length_b   1.000
_cell.length_c   1.000
_cell.angle_alpha   90.00
_cell.angle_beta   90.00
_cell.angle_gamma   90.00
#
_symmetry.space_group_name_H-M   'P 1'
#
loop_
_entity.id
_entity.type
_entity.pdbx_description
1 polymer ?
#
loop_
_entity_poly.entity_id
_entity_poly.type
_entity_poly.pdbx_seq_one_letter_code
_entity_poly.pdbx_strand_id
1 'polypeptide(L)'
;LKHGRVCMMAWFGWVAADGGFGFPLRFPGDIYSVESVPNSFAAHDVMVAQGSMGFMLTAAFLIEIATGAVLVEVAKGESDREAGDYKLDPLRFLVGKSKEDVDRMKLRELLNGRLAMMAFAGVVTQAGLEGGNTDFPYF
;
A
#
# COMPACT_ATOMS: atom_id res chain seq x y z
N LEU A 1 11.38 -2.82 -3.40
CA LEU A 1 10.92 -2.18 -2.14
C LEU A 1 9.65 -1.36 -2.35
N LYS A 2 9.61 -0.36 -3.24
CA LYS A 2 8.39 0.45 -3.48
C LYS A 2 7.15 -0.40 -3.81
N HIS A 3 7.23 -1.27 -4.82
CA HIS A 3 6.14 -2.21 -5.15
C HIS A 3 5.68 -3.05 -3.95
N GLY A 4 6.62 -3.63 -3.19
CA GLY A 4 6.30 -4.39 -1.99
C GLY A 4 5.57 -3.58 -0.92
N ARG A 5 6.02 -2.36 -0.61
CA ARG A 5 5.37 -1.47 0.36
C ARG A 5 3.96 -1.07 -0.07
N VAL A 6 3.79 -0.69 -1.34
CA VAL A 6 2.48 -0.33 -1.90
C VAL A 6 1.54 -1.53 -1.86
N CYS A 7 1.96 -2.71 -2.32
CA CYS A 7 1.10 -3.90 -2.33
C CYS A 7 0.77 -4.39 -0.92
N MET A 8 1.67 -4.28 0.07
CA MET A 8 1.37 -4.61 1.47
C MET A 8 0.22 -3.75 2.01
N MET A 9 0.25 -2.44 1.77
CA MET A 9 -0.82 -1.53 2.21
C MET A 9 -2.08 -1.67 1.37
N ALA A 10 -1.96 -1.87 0.06
CA ALA A 10 -3.08 -2.00 -0.84
C ALA A 10 -3.91 -3.26 -0.55
N TRP A 11 -3.25 -4.42 -0.37
CA TRP A 11 -3.94 -5.66 -0.01
C TRP A 11 -4.62 -5.53 1.36
N PHE A 12 -3.92 -5.01 2.37
CA PHE A 12 -4.50 -4.85 3.69
C PHE A 12 -5.69 -3.88 3.69
N GLY A 13 -5.56 -2.74 3.00
CA GLY A 13 -6.62 -1.74 2.87
C GLY A 13 -7.86 -2.26 2.14
N TRP A 14 -7.66 -3.05 1.08
CA TRP A 14 -8.76 -3.69 0.35
C TRP A 14 -9.56 -4.62 1.27
N VAL A 15 -8.88 -5.57 1.94
CA VAL A 15 -9.56 -6.52 2.84
C VAL A 15 -10.21 -5.82 4.03
N ALA A 16 -9.59 -4.77 4.56
CA ALA A 16 -10.16 -3.99 5.65
C ALA A 16 -11.43 -3.22 5.24
N ALA A 17 -11.44 -2.64 4.04
CA ALA A 17 -12.59 -1.88 3.53
C ALA A 17 -13.80 -2.78 3.22
N ASP A 18 -13.56 -4.02 2.79
CA ASP A 18 -14.61 -5.03 2.57
C ASP A 18 -15.02 -5.76 3.86
N GLY A 19 -14.41 -5.43 4.99
CA GLY A 19 -14.78 -5.98 6.29
C GLY A 19 -14.29 -7.39 6.58
N GLY A 20 -13.24 -7.86 5.87
CA GLY A 20 -12.65 -9.18 6.08
C GLY A 20 -12.07 -9.41 7.50
N PHE A 21 -11.92 -8.37 8.31
CA PHE A 21 -11.51 -8.45 9.72
C PHE A 21 -12.70 -8.43 10.71
N GLY A 22 -13.93 -8.63 10.24
CA GLY A 22 -15.15 -8.75 11.05
C GLY A 22 -16.03 -7.50 11.07
N PHE A 23 -15.52 -6.34 10.66
CA PHE A 23 -16.29 -5.12 10.45
C PHE A 23 -15.72 -4.31 9.28
N PRO A 24 -16.55 -3.64 8.47
CA PRO A 24 -16.07 -2.80 7.37
C PRO A 24 -15.38 -1.56 7.91
N LEU A 25 -14.06 -1.45 7.70
CA LEU A 25 -13.29 -0.28 8.09
C LEU A 25 -13.45 0.82 7.05
N ARG A 26 -14.43 1.70 7.26
CA ARG A 26 -14.73 2.83 6.37
C ARG A 26 -14.49 4.17 7.07
N PHE A 27 -14.16 5.19 6.30
CA PHE A 27 -14.08 6.56 6.81
C PHE A 27 -15.46 7.06 7.24
N PRO A 28 -15.54 7.93 8.26
CA PRO A 28 -16.80 8.54 8.64
C PRO A 28 -17.34 9.43 7.51
N GLY A 29 -18.63 9.31 7.23
CA GLY A 29 -19.35 10.11 6.22
C GLY A 29 -20.11 9.24 5.22
N ASP A 30 -21.31 9.69 4.84
CA ASP A 30 -22.22 8.95 3.96
C ASP A 30 -21.58 8.61 2.61
N ILE A 31 -20.73 9.50 2.13
CA ILE A 31 -19.93 9.34 0.90
C ILE A 31 -18.99 8.13 0.89
N TYR A 32 -18.59 7.61 2.05
CA TYR A 32 -17.70 6.44 2.19
C TYR A 32 -18.44 5.22 2.77
N SER A 33 -19.75 5.36 3.01
CA SER A 33 -20.60 4.31 3.57
C SER A 33 -20.70 3.09 2.65
N VAL A 34 -21.18 1.98 3.20
CA VAL A 34 -21.45 0.74 2.44
C VAL A 34 -22.52 0.97 1.37
N GLU A 35 -23.44 1.93 1.59
CA GLU A 35 -24.49 2.26 0.63
C GLU A 35 -23.94 2.98 -0.61
N SER A 36 -23.00 3.90 -0.42
CA SER A 36 -22.40 4.67 -1.52
C SER A 36 -21.27 3.90 -2.22
N VAL A 37 -20.57 3.04 -1.49
CA VAL A 37 -19.46 2.24 -2.00
C VAL A 37 -19.67 0.78 -1.60
N PRO A 38 -20.28 -0.05 -2.48
CA PRO A 38 -20.70 -1.39 -2.12
C PRO A 38 -19.51 -2.32 -1.83
N ASN A 39 -18.43 -2.22 -2.61
CA ASN A 39 -17.25 -3.06 -2.49
C ASN A 39 -15.97 -2.29 -2.88
N SER A 40 -14.82 -2.83 -2.51
CA SER A 40 -13.51 -2.24 -2.81
C SER A 40 -13.18 -2.23 -4.30
N PHE A 41 -13.82 -3.08 -5.10
CA PHE A 41 -13.65 -3.11 -6.55
C PHE A 41 -14.24 -1.85 -7.21
N ALA A 42 -15.49 -1.51 -6.89
CA ALA A 42 -16.17 -0.31 -7.39
C ALA A 42 -15.67 1.00 -6.76
N ALA A 43 -14.96 0.91 -5.62
CA ALA A 43 -14.47 2.06 -4.89
C ALA A 43 -13.58 2.98 -5.74
N HIS A 44 -12.80 2.45 -6.68
CA HIS A 44 -11.96 3.26 -7.54
C HIS A 44 -12.79 4.29 -8.33
N ASP A 45 -13.78 3.82 -9.10
CA ASP A 45 -14.55 4.67 -10.01
C ASP A 45 -15.42 5.66 -9.25
N VAL A 46 -16.03 5.23 -8.14
CA VAL A 46 -16.83 6.10 -7.27
C VAL A 46 -15.97 7.22 -6.68
N MET A 47 -14.78 6.90 -6.17
CA MET A 47 -13.87 7.87 -5.56
C MET A 47 -13.22 8.82 -6.58
N VAL A 48 -13.06 8.36 -7.82
CA VAL A 48 -12.64 9.21 -8.94
C VAL A 48 -13.74 10.21 -9.29
N ALA A 49 -14.98 9.75 -9.46
CA ALA A 49 -16.11 10.63 -9.75
C ALA A 49 -16.36 11.67 -8.65
N GLN A 50 -16.16 11.28 -7.40
CA GLN A 50 -16.26 12.18 -6.25
C GLN A 50 -15.10 13.20 -6.15
N GLY A 51 -13.93 12.87 -6.71
CA GLY A 51 -12.72 13.69 -6.63
C GLY A 51 -11.79 13.38 -5.46
N SER A 52 -12.21 12.52 -4.51
CA SER A 52 -11.35 12.07 -3.39
C SER A 52 -10.08 11.36 -3.89
N MET A 53 -10.18 10.61 -4.99
CA MET A 53 -9.02 9.96 -5.61
C MET A 53 -8.04 10.97 -6.24
N GLY A 54 -8.53 12.09 -6.76
CA GLY A 54 -7.69 13.16 -7.31
C GLY A 54 -6.85 13.85 -6.24
N PHE A 55 -7.41 14.06 -5.05
CA PHE A 55 -6.67 14.53 -3.90
C PHE A 55 -5.55 13.54 -3.50
N MET A 56 -5.86 12.25 -3.42
CA MET A 56 -4.88 11.20 -3.12
C MET A 56 -3.75 11.14 -4.14
N LEU A 57 -4.06 11.26 -5.44
CA LEU A 57 -3.07 11.33 -6.51
C LEU A 57 -2.14 12.52 -6.32
N THR A 58 -2.68 13.70 -5.99
CA THR A 58 -1.88 14.91 -5.75
C THR A 58 -0.96 14.75 -4.55
N ALA A 59 -1.46 14.18 -3.44
CA ALA A 59 -0.65 13.93 -2.26
C ALA A 59 0.48 12.92 -2.54
N ALA A 60 0.18 11.81 -3.23
CA ALA A 60 1.18 10.83 -3.62
C ALA A 60 2.23 11.43 -4.57
N PHE A 61 1.81 12.25 -5.52
CA PHE A 61 2.69 12.95 -6.46
C PHE A 61 3.70 13.86 -5.75
N LEU A 62 3.24 14.65 -4.77
CA LEU A 62 4.13 15.53 -4.00
C LEU A 62 5.18 14.74 -3.20
N ILE A 63 4.77 13.62 -2.58
CA ILE A 63 5.68 12.74 -1.86
C ILE A 63 6.71 12.11 -2.83
N GLU A 64 6.25 11.65 -3.99
CA GLU A 64 7.11 11.05 -5.02
C GLU A 64 8.14 12.03 -5.58
N ILE A 65 7.77 13.30 -5.80
CA ILE A 65 8.75 14.33 -6.22
C ILE A 65 9.78 14.58 -5.11
N ALA A 66 9.33 14.79 -3.88
CA ALA A 66 10.23 15.10 -2.77
C ALA A 66 11.20 13.94 -2.48
N THR A 67 10.73 12.70 -2.60
CA THR A 67 11.53 11.51 -2.31
C THR A 67 12.33 11.00 -3.50
N GLY A 68 11.90 11.31 -4.73
CA GLY A 68 12.56 10.93 -5.98
C GLY A 68 13.82 11.75 -6.27
N ALA A 69 13.93 12.98 -5.77
CA ALA A 69 15.10 13.85 -5.98
C ALA A 69 16.42 13.19 -5.54
N VAL A 70 16.40 12.42 -4.45
CA VAL A 70 17.57 11.67 -3.97
C VAL A 70 18.12 10.67 -4.99
N LEU A 71 17.27 10.12 -5.87
CA LEU A 71 17.75 9.15 -6.87
C LEU A 71 18.78 9.78 -7.80
N VAL A 72 18.68 11.10 -8.04
CA VAL A 72 19.65 11.85 -8.83
C VAL A 72 20.98 12.00 -8.08
N GLU A 73 20.94 12.29 -6.79
CA GLU A 73 22.15 12.42 -5.95
C GLU A 73 22.91 11.10 -5.83
N VAL A 74 22.19 9.99 -5.62
CA VAL A 74 22.79 8.65 -5.58
C VAL A 74 23.36 8.26 -6.95
N ALA A 75 22.65 8.58 -8.05
CA ALA A 75 23.14 8.30 -9.40
C ALA A 75 24.40 9.09 -9.77
N LYS A 76 24.57 10.31 -9.22
CA LYS A 76 25.77 11.13 -9.36
C LYS A 76 26.92 10.69 -8.44
N GLY A 77 26.69 9.75 -7.52
CA GLY A 77 27.67 9.34 -6.52
C GLY A 77 27.87 10.36 -5.41
N GLU A 78 26.95 11.32 -5.25
CA GLU A 78 27.00 12.36 -4.21
C GLU A 78 26.38 11.89 -2.88
N SER A 79 25.83 10.66 -2.85
CA SER A 79 25.13 10.09 -1.70
C SER A 79 25.37 8.59 -1.56
N ASP A 80 25.83 8.15 -0.37
CA ASP A 80 26.05 6.73 0.00
C ASP A 80 24.78 6.04 0.54
N ARG A 81 23.61 6.60 0.24
CA ARG A 81 22.33 6.13 0.77
C ARG A 81 21.96 4.76 0.19
N GLU A 82 21.66 3.79 1.06
CA GLU A 82 21.15 2.49 0.63
C GLU A 82 19.75 2.60 -0.01
N ALA A 83 19.49 1.71 -0.99
CA ALA A 83 18.22 1.69 -1.72
C ALA A 83 17.03 1.46 -0.77
N GLY A 84 16.12 2.44 -0.70
CA GLY A 84 14.89 2.36 0.10
C GLY A 84 15.05 2.70 1.59
N ASP A 85 16.24 3.12 2.03
CA ASP A 85 16.45 3.68 3.37
C ASP A 85 15.99 5.14 3.40
N TYR A 86 14.92 5.47 4.11
CA TYR A 86 14.41 6.85 4.25
C TYR A 86 14.69 7.45 5.64
N LYS A 87 15.49 6.79 6.49
CA LYS A 87 15.63 7.14 7.92
C LYS A 87 14.29 7.26 8.66
N LEU A 88 13.29 6.51 8.20
CA LEU A 88 11.92 6.52 8.71
C LEU A 88 11.77 5.47 9.82
N ASP A 89 12.40 5.70 10.98
CA ASP A 89 12.27 4.85 12.17
C ASP A 89 11.87 5.68 13.41
N PRO A 90 10.61 6.17 13.47
CA PRO A 90 10.13 6.97 14.59
C PRO A 90 10.10 6.17 15.92
N LEU A 91 9.97 4.85 15.84
CA LEU A 91 9.88 3.94 17.00
C LEU A 91 11.23 3.30 17.37
N ARG A 92 12.31 3.64 16.67
CA ARG A 92 13.69 3.19 16.94
C ARG A 92 13.87 1.67 16.98
N PHE A 93 13.18 0.93 16.11
CA PHE A 93 13.27 -0.53 16.05
C PHE A 93 14.66 -1.06 15.69
N LEU A 94 15.45 -0.29 14.93
CA LEU A 94 16.75 -0.71 14.41
C LEU A 94 17.93 -0.07 15.14
N VAL A 95 17.68 0.83 16.10
CA VAL A 95 18.73 1.52 16.86
C VAL A 95 19.42 0.53 17.81
N GLY A 96 20.75 0.39 17.69
CA GLY A 96 21.56 -0.47 18.55
C GLY A 96 21.49 -1.98 18.24
N LYS A 97 20.94 -2.36 17.09
CA LYS A 97 20.90 -3.76 16.64
C LYS A 97 22.16 -4.17 15.88
N SER A 98 22.50 -5.47 15.92
CA SER A 98 23.60 -6.02 15.14
C SER A 98 23.30 -5.96 13.64
N LYS A 99 24.34 -5.99 12.80
CA LYS A 99 24.18 -6.01 11.34
C LYS A 99 23.31 -7.18 10.86
N GLU A 100 23.48 -8.36 11.48
CA GLU A 100 22.68 -9.55 11.19
C GLU A 100 21.19 -9.36 11.51
N ASP A 101 20.87 -8.72 12.63
CA ASP A 101 19.48 -8.42 13.00
C ASP A 101 18.83 -7.42 12.02
N VAL A 102 19.59 -6.42 11.58
CA VAL A 102 19.14 -5.45 10.57
C VAL A 102 18.88 -6.14 9.24
N ASP A 103 19.79 -7.00 8.78
CA ASP A 103 19.64 -7.73 7.52
C ASP A 103 18.47 -8.72 7.59
N ARG A 104 18.22 -9.35 8.74
CA ARG A 104 17.03 -10.18 8.96
C ARG A 104 15.73 -9.37 8.84
N MET A 105 15.70 -8.14 9.36
CA MET A 105 14.53 -7.26 9.24
C MET A 105 14.31 -6.80 7.79
N LYS A 106 15.38 -6.45 7.07
CA LYS A 106 15.31 -6.15 5.62
C LYS A 106 14.79 -7.33 4.82
N LEU A 107 15.22 -8.56 5.17
CA LEU A 107 14.72 -9.78 4.52
C LEU A 107 13.23 -10.00 4.77
N ARG A 108 12.74 -9.74 6.00
CA ARG A 108 11.30 -9.82 6.32
C ARG A 108 10.48 -8.86 5.47
N GLU A 109 10.96 -7.63 5.29
CA GLU A 109 10.29 -6.65 4.41
C GLU A 109 10.21 -7.17 2.96
N LEU A 110 11.29 -7.76 2.44
CA LEU A 110 11.31 -8.30 1.08
C LEU A 110 10.36 -9.49 0.91
N LEU A 111 10.35 -10.43 1.86
CA LEU A 111 9.52 -11.63 1.79
C LEU A 111 8.03 -11.28 1.90
N ASN A 112 7.66 -10.45 2.88
CA ASN A 112 6.28 -10.00 3.04
C ASN A 112 5.82 -9.14 1.85
N GLY A 113 6.71 -8.27 1.34
CA GLY A 113 6.42 -7.49 0.14
C GLY A 113 6.17 -8.36 -1.09
N ARG A 114 6.96 -9.44 -1.29
CA ARG A 114 6.76 -10.40 -2.39
C ARG A 114 5.44 -11.15 -2.27
N LEU A 115 5.12 -11.62 -1.06
CA LEU A 115 3.85 -12.29 -0.80
C LEU A 115 2.67 -11.34 -1.06
N ALA A 116 2.76 -10.09 -0.59
CA ALA A 116 1.70 -9.11 -0.78
C ALA A 116 1.48 -8.71 -2.24
N MET A 117 2.55 -8.66 -3.06
CA MET A 117 2.41 -8.42 -4.51
C MET A 117 1.55 -9.51 -5.17
N MET A 118 1.78 -10.77 -4.82
CA MET A 118 0.99 -11.88 -5.34
C MET A 118 -0.43 -11.89 -4.77
N ALA A 119 -0.58 -11.61 -3.47
CA ALA A 119 -1.89 -11.57 -2.81
C ALA A 119 -2.80 -10.49 -3.40
N PHE A 120 -2.27 -9.28 -3.62
CA PHE A 120 -3.02 -8.18 -4.24
C PHE A 120 -3.42 -8.51 -5.68
N ALA A 121 -2.50 -9.04 -6.48
CA ALA A 121 -2.80 -9.43 -7.86
C ALA A 121 -3.88 -10.52 -7.95
N GLY A 122 -3.89 -11.47 -7.00
CA GLY A 122 -4.91 -12.51 -6.90
C GLY A 122 -6.30 -11.91 -6.62
N VAL A 123 -6.41 -11.12 -5.55
CA VAL A 123 -7.68 -10.51 -5.13
C VAL A 123 -8.30 -9.64 -6.24
N VAL A 124 -7.50 -8.76 -6.86
CA VAL A 124 -7.98 -7.86 -7.92
C VAL A 124 -8.46 -8.64 -9.14
N THR A 125 -7.71 -9.66 -9.55
CA THR A 125 -8.09 -10.50 -10.70
C THR A 125 -9.38 -11.25 -10.41
N GLN A 126 -9.52 -11.85 -9.22
CA GLN A 126 -10.70 -12.62 -8.85
C GLN A 126 -11.96 -11.75 -8.75
N ALA A 127 -11.86 -10.58 -8.13
CA ALA A 127 -12.97 -9.64 -8.02
C ALA A 127 -13.41 -9.04 -9.38
N GLY A 128 -12.52 -9.01 -10.37
CA GLY A 128 -12.80 -8.47 -11.70
C GLY A 128 -13.32 -9.48 -12.74
N LEU A 129 -13.40 -10.77 -12.40
CA LEU A 129 -13.91 -11.80 -13.31
C LEU A 129 -15.45 -11.80 -13.36
N GLU A 130 -16.01 -12.10 -14.53
CA GLU A 130 -17.46 -12.28 -14.68
C GLU A 130 -17.93 -13.47 -13.83
N GLY A 131 -18.76 -13.20 -12.82
CA GLY A 131 -19.23 -14.20 -11.84
C GLY A 131 -18.37 -14.36 -10.58
N GLY A 132 -17.30 -13.59 -10.42
CA GLY A 132 -16.48 -13.57 -9.19
C GLY A 132 -17.18 -12.85 -8.04
N ASN A 133 -16.99 -13.34 -6.81
CA ASN A 133 -17.45 -12.66 -5.60
C ASN A 133 -16.59 -11.41 -5.33
N THR A 134 -17.24 -10.29 -4.99
CA THR A 134 -16.57 -9.06 -4.58
C THR A 134 -16.41 -8.91 -3.07
N ASP A 135 -16.97 -9.84 -2.30
CA ASP A 135 -16.89 -9.86 -0.85
C ASP A 135 -15.78 -10.82 -0.37
N PHE A 136 -15.32 -10.64 0.87
CA PHE A 136 -14.39 -11.59 1.47
C PHE A 136 -15.13 -12.87 1.94
N PRO A 137 -14.68 -14.08 1.56
CA PRO A 137 -13.57 -14.39 0.64
C PRO A 137 -13.93 -14.29 -0.85
N TYR A 138 -12.95 -13.87 -1.68
CA TYR A 138 -13.11 -13.53 -3.10
C TYR A 138 -13.10 -14.74 -4.07
N PHE A 139 -13.56 -15.91 -3.63
CA PHE A 139 -13.64 -17.13 -4.44
C PHE A 139 -15.04 -17.73 -4.45
#